data_AF-A0A524D319-F1
#
_entry.id   AF-A0A524D319-F1
#
_cell.length_a   1.000
_cell.length_b   1.000
_cell.length_c   1.000
_cell.angle_alpha   90.00
_cell.angle_beta   90.00
_cell.angle_gamma   90.00
#
_symmetry.space_group_name_H-M   'P 1'
#
loop_
_entity.id
_entity.type
_entity.pdbx_description
1 polymer ?
#
loop_
_entity_poly.entity_id
_entity_poly.type
_entity_poly.pdbx_seq_one_letter_code
_entity_poly.pdbx_strand_id
1 'polypeptide(L)'
;MAEKGFEPLTSQLGIAGTSYRLQLGLINEKWASRILKGKDVIDSYVYKDEDISDEGFPNQNLVVGWVLRTITLPNINPYGIMKTTGALVKQAMTNKEKRKVVAPVSETKKVELEKVPDHELKRPKAQGWVKEDQPSKEPVSEAEKRAAFQERLKAKKEEEAKKGAVAESETKAAPAEAASRKSDVKTVKTSRKLPSIPSADSSTSSEEISEEAEAKGGPKERDLFCPYCGKDLDWKFCPYCGKPLPHAHND
;
A
#
# COMPACT_ATOMS: atom_id res chain seq x y z
N MET A 1 -11.52 24.29 2.93
CA MET A 1 -11.98 23.93 4.30
C MET A 1 -11.02 22.90 4.84
N ALA A 2 -10.31 23.17 5.93
CA ALA A 2 -9.42 22.17 6.51
C ALA A 2 -10.27 21.09 7.17
N GLU A 3 -10.32 19.89 6.58
CA GLU A 3 -11.04 18.77 7.15
C GLU A 3 -10.50 18.51 8.58
N LYS A 4 -11.40 18.65 9.57
CA LYS A 4 -11.14 18.34 10.97
C LYS A 4 -10.87 16.84 11.07
N GLY A 5 -9.72 16.44 11.63
CA GLY A 5 -9.36 15.03 11.83
C GLY A 5 -8.23 14.48 10.94
N PHE A 6 -7.48 15.34 10.25
CA PHE A 6 -6.26 14.89 9.54
C PHE A 6 -5.11 14.68 10.53
N GLU A 7 -4.71 13.42 10.70
CA GLU A 7 -3.52 13.04 11.43
C GLU A 7 -2.31 12.94 10.49
N PRO A 8 -1.37 13.90 10.53
CA PRO A 8 -0.21 13.86 9.66
C PRO A 8 0.71 12.70 10.05
N LEU A 9 0.96 11.79 9.10
CA LEU A 9 1.97 10.73 9.25
C LEU A 9 3.33 11.18 8.72
N THR A 10 3.36 12.15 7.81
CA THR A 10 4.59 12.63 7.18
C THR A 10 4.80 14.12 7.42
N SER A 11 6.05 14.57 7.26
CA SER A 11 6.36 16.00 7.19
C SER A 11 5.87 16.58 5.85
N GLN A 12 5.59 17.88 5.84
CA GLN A 12 5.23 18.59 4.61
C GLN A 12 6.46 18.65 3.68
N LEU A 13 6.36 18.06 2.49
CA LEU A 13 7.45 18.06 1.51
C LEU A 13 7.08 18.92 0.31
N GLY A 14 7.98 19.82 -0.08
CA GLY A 14 7.77 20.70 -1.22
C GLY A 14 7.88 19.97 -2.56
N ILE A 15 6.98 20.27 -3.49
CA ILE A 15 7.05 19.77 -4.87
C ILE A 15 8.03 20.66 -5.65
N ALA A 16 9.09 20.05 -6.18
CA ALA A 16 10.14 20.75 -6.89
C ALA A 16 9.58 21.64 -8.04
N GLY A 17 10.06 22.88 -8.10
CA GLY A 17 9.62 23.86 -9.10
C GLY A 17 8.28 24.54 -8.79
N THR A 18 7.70 24.30 -7.60
CA THR A 18 6.41 24.89 -7.23
C THR A 18 6.39 25.39 -5.78
N SER A 19 5.43 26.25 -5.44
CA SER A 19 5.18 26.69 -4.05
C SER A 19 4.33 25.70 -3.25
N TYR A 20 3.96 24.56 -3.84
CA TYR A 20 3.04 23.60 -3.26
C TYR A 20 3.80 22.58 -2.42
N ARG A 21 3.19 22.16 -1.32
CA ARG A 21 3.70 21.13 -0.43
C ARG A 21 2.70 20.00 -0.35
N LEU A 22 3.20 18.78 -0.35
CA LEU A 22 2.39 17.57 -0.22
C LEU A 22 2.62 16.97 1.17
N GLN A 23 1.54 16.49 1.77
CA GLN A 23 1.55 15.79 3.05
C GLN A 23 0.65 14.57 2.98
N LEU A 24 1.06 13.49 3.63
CA LEU A 24 0.30 12.25 3.75
C LEU A 24 -0.06 12.02 5.21
N GLY A 25 -1.25 11.49 5.42
CA GLY A 25 -1.79 11.24 6.75
C GLY A 25 -2.95 10.27 6.74
N LEU A 26 -3.63 10.21 7.86
CA LEU A 26 -4.85 9.45 8.04
C LEU A 26 -6.01 10.40 8.35
N ILE A 27 -7.19 10.10 7.80
CA ILE A 27 -8.46 10.70 8.17
C ILE A 27 -9.40 9.54 8.45
N ASN A 28 -9.92 9.45 9.68
CA ASN A 28 -10.78 8.34 10.10
C ASN A 28 -10.15 6.96 9.76
N GLU A 29 -8.87 6.79 10.10
CA GLU A 29 -8.07 5.59 9.81
C GLU A 29 -7.83 5.26 8.33
N LYS A 30 -8.41 6.04 7.40
CA LYS A 30 -8.18 5.92 5.96
C LYS A 30 -7.04 6.81 5.51
N TRP A 31 -6.27 6.35 4.54
CA TRP A 31 -5.20 7.16 3.97
C TRP A 31 -5.76 8.41 3.30
N ALA A 32 -5.08 9.53 3.54
CA ALA A 32 -5.41 10.80 2.90
C ALA A 32 -4.15 11.55 2.48
N SER A 33 -4.23 12.19 1.31
CA SER A 33 -3.25 13.14 0.81
C SER A 33 -3.77 14.55 0.97
N ARG A 34 -2.89 15.49 1.30
CA ARG A 34 -3.23 16.91 1.44
C ARG A 34 -2.21 17.77 0.71
N ILE A 35 -2.69 18.73 -0.08
CA ILE A 35 -1.87 19.73 -0.75
C ILE A 35 -2.01 21.06 -0.02
N LEU A 36 -0.87 21.68 0.30
CA LEU A 36 -0.78 22.96 0.96
C LEU A 36 -0.06 23.97 0.09
N LYS A 37 -0.45 25.24 0.16
CA LYS A 37 0.27 26.37 -0.42
C LYS A 37 0.48 27.41 0.68
N GLY A 38 1.72 27.54 1.14
CA GLY A 38 2.02 28.33 2.34
C GLY A 38 1.37 27.70 3.58
N LYS A 39 0.43 28.43 4.20
CA LYS A 39 -0.34 27.97 5.37
C LYS A 39 -1.70 27.41 5.00
N ASP A 40 -2.15 27.63 3.77
CA ASP A 40 -3.49 27.28 3.34
C ASP A 40 -3.52 25.86 2.79
N VAL A 41 -4.56 25.12 3.19
CA VAL A 41 -4.88 23.81 2.62
C VAL A 41 -5.72 24.05 1.38
N ILE A 42 -5.19 23.64 0.23
CA ILE A 42 -5.88 23.79 -1.06
C ILE A 42 -6.92 22.70 -1.20
N ASP A 43 -6.49 21.45 -1.01
CA ASP A 43 -7.32 20.28 -1.24
C ASP A 43 -6.84 19.09 -0.41
N SER A 44 -7.77 18.19 -0.12
CA SER A 44 -7.50 16.90 0.54
C SER A 44 -8.26 15.79 -0.16
N TYR A 45 -7.60 14.65 -0.30
CA TYR A 45 -8.17 13.47 -0.95
C TYR A 45 -8.04 12.26 -0.04
N VAL A 46 -9.17 11.64 0.25
CA VAL A 46 -9.26 10.40 1.03
C VAL A 46 -9.31 9.22 0.06
N TYR A 47 -8.37 8.31 0.18
CA TYR A 47 -8.32 7.11 -0.64
C TYR A 47 -9.33 6.07 -0.15
N LYS A 48 -9.96 5.38 -1.09
CA LYS A 48 -10.79 4.22 -0.79
C LYS A 48 -9.91 3.01 -0.54
N ASP A 49 -10.45 2.00 0.11
CA ASP A 49 -9.71 0.77 0.43
C ASP A 49 -9.27 0.00 -0.83
N GLU A 50 -9.97 0.19 -1.95
CA GLU A 50 -9.63 -0.34 -3.27
C GLU A 50 -8.39 0.32 -3.91
N ASP A 51 -8.10 1.57 -3.53
CA ASP A 51 -6.97 2.35 -4.07
C ASP A 51 -5.67 2.08 -3.29
N ILE A 52 -5.76 1.30 -2.21
CA ILE A 52 -4.65 0.91 -1.34
C ILE A 52 -4.03 -0.36 -1.92
N SER A 53 -2.72 -0.31 -2.19
CA SER A 53 -1.97 -1.48 -2.64
C SER A 53 -1.79 -2.49 -1.50
N ASP A 54 -1.48 -3.74 -1.83
CA ASP A 54 -1.27 -4.83 -0.85
C ASP A 54 -0.24 -4.49 0.24
N GLU A 55 0.68 -3.56 -0.05
CA GLU A 55 1.68 -3.02 0.88
C GLU A 55 1.09 -2.06 1.94
N GLY A 56 -0.23 -1.84 1.93
CA GLY A 56 -0.94 -1.02 2.91
C GLY A 56 -0.75 0.49 2.72
N PHE A 57 -0.42 0.92 1.50
CA PHE A 57 -0.20 2.30 1.09
C PHE A 57 -0.96 2.62 -0.22
N PRO A 58 -1.49 3.85 -0.42
CA PRO A 58 -2.17 4.24 -1.66
C PRO A 58 -1.28 4.11 -2.90
N ASN A 59 -1.85 3.71 -4.04
CA ASN A 59 -1.07 3.66 -5.28
C ASN A 59 -0.43 5.03 -5.59
N GLN A 60 0.90 5.07 -5.73
CA GLN A 60 1.66 6.30 -5.96
C GLN A 60 1.18 7.04 -7.21
N ASN A 61 0.79 6.31 -8.25
CA ASN A 61 0.30 6.90 -9.49
C ASN A 61 -1.05 7.62 -9.30
N LEU A 62 -1.91 7.12 -8.38
CA LEU A 62 -3.16 7.80 -8.03
C LEU A 62 -2.88 9.10 -7.27
N VAL A 63 -1.91 9.09 -6.35
CA VAL A 63 -1.49 10.31 -5.64
C VAL A 63 -0.98 11.34 -6.65
N VAL A 64 -0.08 10.95 -7.55
CA VAL A 64 0.49 11.84 -8.56
C VAL A 64 -0.62 12.37 -9.49
N GLY A 65 -1.49 11.50 -9.99
CA GLY A 65 -2.61 11.88 -10.87
C GLY A 65 -3.62 12.80 -10.19
N TRP A 66 -3.88 12.62 -8.90
CA TRP A 66 -4.68 13.55 -8.13
C TRP A 66 -3.98 14.91 -8.01
N VAL A 67 -2.70 14.95 -7.62
CA VAL A 67 -1.93 16.20 -7.51
C VAL A 67 -1.92 16.99 -8.82
N LEU A 68 -1.74 16.31 -9.96
CA LEU A 68 -1.76 16.94 -11.29
C LEU A 68 -3.13 17.53 -11.64
N ARG A 69 -4.23 16.89 -11.20
CA ARG A 69 -5.59 17.42 -11.41
C ARG A 69 -5.91 18.60 -10.51
N THR A 70 -5.42 18.59 -9.27
CA THR A 70 -5.68 19.65 -8.29
C THR A 70 -4.82 20.89 -8.55
N ILE A 71 -3.56 20.73 -8.96
CA ILE A 71 -2.67 21.86 -9.24
C ILE A 71 -2.87 22.30 -10.69
N THR A 72 -3.56 23.43 -10.88
CA THR A 72 -3.87 24.00 -12.21
C THR A 72 -2.68 24.64 -12.93
N LEU A 73 -1.45 24.14 -12.73
CA LEU A 73 -0.24 24.69 -13.35
C LEU A 73 0.13 23.91 -14.62
N PRO A 74 0.22 24.57 -15.80
CA PRO A 74 0.44 23.89 -17.08
C PRO A 74 1.84 23.29 -17.27
N ASN A 75 2.80 23.57 -16.38
CA ASN A 75 4.19 23.13 -16.52
C ASN A 75 4.75 22.52 -15.22
N ILE A 76 3.94 21.72 -14.53
CA ILE A 76 4.41 20.96 -13.37
C ILE A 76 5.10 19.68 -13.84
N ASN A 77 6.29 19.40 -13.32
CA ASN A 77 7.03 18.18 -13.67
C ASN A 77 6.44 16.97 -12.92
N PRO A 78 5.83 15.98 -13.61
CA PRO A 78 5.25 14.80 -12.96
C PRO A 78 6.28 13.97 -12.19
N TYR A 79 7.52 13.93 -12.69
CA TYR A 79 8.61 13.20 -12.05
C TYR A 79 9.04 13.81 -10.72
N GLY A 80 8.95 15.15 -10.61
CA GLY A 80 9.16 15.86 -9.35
C GLY A 80 8.15 15.44 -8.29
N ILE A 81 6.87 15.39 -8.66
CA ILE A 81 5.79 14.92 -7.78
C ILE A 81 6.04 13.47 -7.38
N MET A 82 6.34 12.59 -8.34
CA MET A 82 6.58 11.17 -8.08
C MET A 82 7.71 10.94 -7.09
N LYS A 83 8.84 11.67 -7.21
CA LYS A 83 9.93 11.62 -6.23
C LYS A 83 9.50 12.04 -4.84
N THR A 84 8.74 13.14 -4.74
CA THR A 84 8.25 13.63 -3.45
C THR A 84 7.26 12.65 -2.82
N THR A 85 6.33 12.11 -3.59
CA THR A 85 5.41 11.05 -3.15
C THR A 85 6.20 9.85 -2.65
N GLY A 86 7.18 9.35 -3.41
CA GLY A 86 8.02 8.23 -3.00
C GLY A 86 8.77 8.46 -1.69
N ALA A 87 9.30 9.68 -1.47
CA ALA A 87 9.93 10.05 -0.21
C ALA A 87 8.92 10.09 0.96
N LEU A 88 7.73 10.65 0.71
CA LEU A 88 6.65 10.69 1.69
C LEU A 88 6.16 9.28 2.05
N VAL A 89 6.03 8.36 1.09
CA VAL A 89 5.66 6.96 1.36
C VAL A 89 6.64 6.31 2.33
N LYS A 90 7.94 6.42 2.06
CA LYS A 90 9.00 5.85 2.91
C LYS A 90 8.95 6.44 4.32
N GLN A 91 8.72 7.74 4.43
CA GLN A 91 8.55 8.41 5.71
C GLN A 91 7.28 7.95 6.44
N ALA A 92 6.17 7.76 5.72
CA ALA A 92 4.91 7.31 6.29
C ALA A 92 5.03 5.89 6.84
N MET A 93 5.70 4.99 6.12
CA MET A 93 5.95 3.61 6.56
C MET A 93 6.80 3.58 7.83
N THR A 94 7.93 4.28 7.83
CA THR A 94 8.81 4.34 9.00
C THR A 94 8.12 4.97 10.22
N ASN A 95 7.28 5.98 10.02
CA ASN A 95 6.53 6.61 11.11
C ASN A 95 5.35 5.74 11.60
N LYS A 96 4.70 5.01 10.70
CA LYS A 96 3.63 4.05 11.04
C LYS A 96 4.19 2.89 11.87
N GLU A 97 5.36 2.36 11.51
CA GLU A 97 6.08 1.35 12.29
C GLU A 97 6.47 1.88 13.68
N LYS A 98 7.05 3.08 13.75
CA LYS A 98 7.39 3.71 15.04
C LYS A 98 6.16 3.92 15.92
N ARG A 99 5.02 4.37 15.36
CA ARG A 99 3.77 4.52 16.11
C ARG A 99 3.24 3.18 16.64
N LYS A 100 3.31 2.11 15.83
CA LYS A 100 2.95 0.75 16.28
C LYS A 100 3.85 0.23 17.40
N VAL A 101 5.10 0.65 17.46
CA VAL A 101 6.03 0.25 18.54
C VAL A 101 5.79 1.07 19.82
N VAL A 102 5.32 2.30 19.70
CA VAL A 102 5.07 3.19 20.86
C VAL A 102 3.74 2.88 21.57
N ALA A 103 2.75 2.34 20.88
CA ALA A 103 1.54 1.79 21.49
C ALA A 103 1.59 0.26 21.38
N PRO A 104 1.83 -0.56 22.45
CA PRO A 104 1.54 -0.36 23.87
C PRO A 104 2.61 -0.94 24.84
N VAL A 105 3.49 -0.12 25.43
CA VAL A 105 4.28 -0.52 26.63
C VAL A 105 4.39 0.62 27.66
N SER A 106 4.01 1.85 27.30
CA SER A 106 4.03 2.99 28.23
C SER A 106 2.95 2.93 29.32
N GLU A 107 1.90 2.12 29.17
CA GLU A 107 0.87 1.91 30.22
C GLU A 107 1.25 0.84 31.27
N THR A 108 2.36 0.13 31.10
CA THR A 108 2.96 -0.70 32.16
C THR A 108 4.32 -0.18 32.61
N LYS A 109 4.59 1.12 32.44
CA LYS A 109 5.57 1.79 33.29
C LYS A 109 4.97 1.79 34.69
N LYS A 110 5.28 0.73 35.44
CA LYS A 110 5.07 0.59 36.88
C LYS A 110 5.18 1.99 37.48
N VAL A 111 4.03 2.57 37.80
CA VAL A 111 3.98 3.63 38.79
C VAL A 111 4.45 2.90 40.03
N GLU A 112 5.74 3.02 40.34
CA GLU A 112 6.21 2.89 41.70
C GLU A 112 5.39 3.94 42.45
N LEU A 113 4.25 3.49 42.99
CA LEU A 113 3.48 4.25 43.96
C LEU A 113 4.48 4.59 45.05
N GLU A 114 4.95 5.83 45.06
CA GLU A 114 5.66 6.37 46.21
C GLU A 114 4.80 6.04 47.42
N LYS A 115 5.41 5.28 48.32
CA LYS A 115 4.82 4.79 49.54
C LYS A 115 4.32 6.01 50.30
N VAL A 116 3.01 6.23 50.29
CA VAL A 116 2.36 7.29 51.06
C VAL A 116 2.88 7.17 52.50
N PRO A 117 3.50 8.20 53.08
CA PRO A 117 4.05 8.13 54.43
C PRO A 117 2.94 7.71 55.40
N ASP A 118 3.18 6.61 56.13
CA ASP A 118 2.23 5.94 57.03
C ASP A 118 1.79 6.79 58.26
N HIS A 119 2.13 8.08 58.32
CA HIS A 119 1.96 8.90 59.53
C HIS A 119 0.60 9.62 59.63
N GLU A 120 -0.28 9.56 58.62
CA GLU A 120 -1.57 10.30 58.66
C GLU A 120 -2.84 9.46 58.43
N LEU A 121 -2.72 8.16 58.13
CA LEU A 121 -3.91 7.29 58.04
C LEU A 121 -4.30 6.75 59.42
N LYS A 122 -4.96 7.58 60.22
CA LYS A 122 -5.77 7.14 61.37
C LYS A 122 -6.96 6.30 60.87
N ARG A 123 -6.73 5.01 60.63
CA ARG A 123 -7.83 4.06 60.45
C ARG A 123 -8.43 3.72 61.82
N PRO A 124 -9.75 3.87 62.03
CA PRO A 124 -10.39 3.45 63.26
C PRO A 124 -10.25 1.93 63.44
N LYS A 125 -9.88 1.52 64.65
CA LYS A 125 -9.62 0.14 65.05
C LYS A 125 -10.95 -0.63 65.06
N ALA A 126 -11.26 -1.32 63.97
CA ALA A 126 -12.41 -2.22 63.93
C ALA A 126 -12.10 -3.48 64.76
N GLN A 127 -12.77 -3.61 65.89
CA GLN A 127 -12.74 -4.79 66.74
C GLN A 127 -13.93 -5.67 66.31
N GLY A 128 -13.68 -6.64 65.45
CA GLY A 128 -14.72 -7.52 64.91
C GLY A 128 -14.16 -8.79 64.32
N TRP A 129 -14.60 -9.93 64.87
CA TRP A 129 -14.32 -11.31 64.51
C TRP A 129 -14.15 -11.56 63.00
N VAL A 130 -12.92 -11.53 62.49
CA VAL A 130 -12.58 -12.14 61.21
C VAL A 130 -11.39 -13.05 61.46
N LYS A 131 -11.60 -14.35 61.24
CA LYS A 131 -10.53 -15.36 61.27
C LYS A 131 -9.44 -14.91 60.28
N GLU A 132 -8.22 -14.77 60.78
CA GLU A 132 -7.02 -14.68 59.96
C GLU A 132 -6.85 -16.00 59.20
N ASP A 133 -7.24 -16.01 57.93
CA ASP A 133 -6.70 -16.97 56.98
C ASP A 133 -5.29 -16.51 56.60
N GLN A 134 -4.33 -17.38 56.90
CA GLN A 134 -2.91 -17.24 56.54
C GLN A 134 -2.74 -16.98 55.03
N PRO A 135 -1.96 -15.98 54.60
CA PRO A 135 -1.45 -15.96 53.24
C PRO A 135 -0.36 -17.03 53.12
N SER A 136 -0.65 -18.09 52.37
CA SER A 136 0.32 -19.09 51.94
C SER A 136 1.44 -18.45 51.11
N LYS A 137 2.63 -18.56 51.70
CA LYS A 137 3.97 -18.72 51.15
C LYS A 137 4.14 -18.84 49.62
N GLU A 138 5.17 -18.09 49.19
CA GLU A 138 6.21 -18.38 48.18
C GLU A 138 6.05 -17.87 46.72
N PRO A 139 7.08 -17.17 46.18
CA PRO A 139 7.21 -16.93 44.75
C PRO A 139 7.62 -18.24 44.08
N VAL A 140 6.74 -18.80 43.25
CA VAL A 140 7.05 -19.93 42.37
C VAL A 140 8.33 -19.60 41.58
N SER A 141 9.43 -20.25 41.95
CA SER A 141 10.76 -19.96 41.43
C SER A 141 10.81 -20.23 39.91
N GLU A 142 11.61 -19.48 39.18
CA GLU A 142 11.72 -19.59 37.71
C GLU A 142 12.11 -21.01 37.24
N ALA A 143 12.71 -21.82 38.11
CA ALA A 143 13.04 -23.22 37.86
C ALA A 143 11.78 -24.07 37.63
N GLU A 144 10.71 -23.83 38.38
CA GLU A 144 9.46 -24.59 38.27
C GLU A 144 8.69 -24.23 36.99
N LYS A 145 8.75 -22.95 36.58
CA LYS A 145 8.19 -22.48 35.30
C LYS A 145 8.92 -23.05 34.08
N ARG A 146 10.25 -23.24 34.17
CA ARG A 146 11.04 -23.88 33.12
C ARG A 146 10.78 -25.39 33.03
N ALA A 147 10.58 -26.07 34.17
CA ALA A 147 10.20 -27.48 34.19
C ALA A 147 8.83 -27.72 33.52
N ALA A 148 7.82 -26.92 33.87
CA ALA A 148 6.47 -27.01 33.28
C ALA A 148 6.47 -26.72 31.76
N PHE A 149 7.37 -25.86 31.27
CA PHE A 149 7.50 -25.58 29.84
C PHE A 149 8.17 -26.73 29.06
N GLN A 150 9.20 -27.36 29.64
CA GLN A 150 9.86 -28.52 29.03
C GLN A 150 8.92 -29.73 28.95
N GLU A 151 8.07 -29.93 29.94
CA GLU A 151 7.07 -30.99 29.95
C GLU A 151 6.02 -30.80 28.85
N ARG A 152 5.54 -29.56 28.66
CA ARG A 152 4.63 -29.21 27.55
C ARG A 152 5.24 -29.41 26.16
N LEU A 153 6.53 -29.11 25.99
CA LEU A 153 7.21 -29.36 24.70
C LEU A 153 7.38 -30.85 24.41
N LYS A 154 7.69 -31.66 25.43
CA LYS A 154 7.78 -33.12 25.29
C LYS A 154 6.43 -33.73 24.93
N ALA A 155 5.36 -33.32 25.60
CA ALA A 155 4.00 -33.78 25.29
C ALA A 155 3.59 -33.42 23.84
N LYS A 156 3.90 -32.20 23.38
CA LYS A 156 3.58 -31.79 22.00
C LYS A 156 4.39 -32.57 20.95
N LYS A 157 5.66 -32.88 21.23
CA LYS A 157 6.51 -33.67 20.33
C LYS A 157 6.06 -35.12 20.23
N GLU A 158 5.57 -35.71 21.33
CA GLU A 158 4.97 -37.05 21.30
C GLU A 158 3.63 -37.08 20.57
N GLU A 159 2.83 -36.00 20.64
CA GLU A 159 1.59 -35.88 19.88
C GLU A 159 1.84 -35.77 18.36
N GLU A 160 2.84 -34.98 17.95
CA GLU A 160 3.27 -34.90 16.54
C GLU A 160 3.87 -36.22 16.04
N ALA A 161 4.65 -36.92 16.86
CA ALA A 161 5.20 -38.23 16.50
C ALA A 161 4.10 -39.30 16.31
N LYS A 162 3.04 -39.27 17.14
CA LYS A 162 1.88 -40.16 16.96
C LYS A 162 1.03 -39.81 15.75
N LYS A 163 0.95 -38.53 15.37
CA LYS A 163 0.26 -38.07 14.15
C LYS A 163 1.05 -38.37 12.86
N GLY A 164 2.38 -38.44 12.93
CA GLY A 164 3.24 -38.82 11.80
C GLY A 164 3.19 -40.31 11.43
N ALA A 165 2.84 -41.21 12.35
CA ALA A 165 2.87 -42.66 12.12
C ALA A 165 1.61 -43.24 11.43
N VAL A 166 0.58 -42.44 11.15
CA VAL A 166 -0.66 -42.90 10.48
C VAL A 166 -0.66 -42.57 8.97
N ALA A 167 0.35 -41.84 8.48
CA ALA A 167 0.45 -41.46 7.06
C ALA A 167 1.39 -42.38 6.24
N GLU A 168 1.89 -43.48 6.80
CA GLU A 168 2.96 -44.30 6.18
C GLU A 168 2.57 -45.78 5.94
N SER A 169 1.28 -46.05 5.70
CA SER A 169 0.81 -47.40 5.36
C SER A 169 -0.06 -47.43 4.11
N GLU A 170 0.43 -46.92 2.97
CA GLU A 170 -0.06 -47.35 1.65
C GLU A 170 0.90 -46.90 0.53
N THR A 171 1.95 -47.68 0.27
CA THR A 171 2.35 -48.21 -1.05
C THR A 171 3.78 -48.78 -1.00
N LYS A 172 3.87 -50.11 -0.99
CA LYS A 172 5.06 -50.90 -1.33
C LYS A 172 5.16 -51.02 -2.86
N ALA A 173 6.29 -50.63 -3.45
CA ALA A 173 7.08 -51.45 -4.38
C ALA A 173 8.29 -50.66 -4.94
N ALA A 174 9.48 -51.06 -4.51
CA ALA A 174 10.80 -50.78 -5.12
C ALA A 174 11.02 -51.73 -6.35
N PRO A 175 12.09 -51.62 -7.18
CA PRO A 175 13.34 -50.91 -6.90
C PRO A 175 14.05 -50.12 -8.04
N ALA A 176 14.96 -49.26 -7.57
CA ALA A 176 16.28 -48.86 -8.09
C ALA A 176 16.41 -48.34 -9.54
N GLU A 177 16.75 -47.06 -9.70
CA GLU A 177 18.14 -46.64 -9.98
C GLU A 177 18.31 -45.11 -9.95
N ALA A 178 19.58 -44.72 -9.93
CA ALA A 178 20.16 -43.45 -9.56
C ALA A 178 19.66 -42.17 -10.28
N ALA A 179 19.84 -41.07 -9.53
CA ALA A 179 20.31 -39.76 -9.98
C ALA A 179 19.29 -38.68 -10.39
N SER A 180 19.54 -37.51 -9.78
CA SER A 180 19.44 -36.18 -10.37
C SER A 180 18.08 -35.47 -10.38
N ARG A 181 17.96 -34.53 -9.43
CA ARG A 181 17.55 -33.12 -9.65
C ARG A 181 16.62 -32.85 -10.85
N LYS A 182 15.36 -32.54 -10.53
CA LYS A 182 14.63 -31.29 -10.89
C LYS A 182 13.17 -31.43 -10.43
N SER A 183 12.74 -30.57 -9.52
CA SER A 183 11.33 -30.46 -9.14
C SER A 183 10.58 -29.69 -10.22
N ASP A 184 9.87 -30.43 -11.07
CA ASP A 184 8.91 -29.92 -12.03
C ASP A 184 7.72 -29.25 -11.31
N VAL A 185 7.75 -27.93 -11.25
CA VAL A 185 6.59 -27.11 -10.92
C VAL A 185 5.68 -27.13 -12.15
N LYS A 186 4.61 -27.94 -12.12
CA LYS A 186 3.53 -27.91 -13.11
C LYS A 186 2.80 -26.57 -13.03
N THR A 187 3.21 -25.61 -13.84
CA THR A 187 2.44 -24.38 -14.12
C THR A 187 1.13 -24.75 -14.81
N VAL A 188 0.01 -24.54 -14.11
CA VAL A 188 -1.34 -24.59 -14.67
C VAL A 188 -1.51 -23.40 -15.63
N LYS A 189 -1.42 -23.66 -16.93
CA LYS A 189 -1.77 -22.69 -17.97
C LYS A 189 -3.29 -22.53 -18.02
N THR A 190 -3.82 -21.51 -17.37
CA THR A 190 -5.20 -21.06 -17.57
C THR A 190 -5.25 -20.12 -18.77
N SER A 191 -5.69 -20.63 -19.93
CA SER A 191 -6.04 -19.78 -21.06
C SER A 191 -7.43 -19.17 -20.82
N ARG A 192 -7.45 -17.93 -20.32
CA ARG A 192 -8.66 -17.11 -20.36
C ARG A 192 -8.91 -16.68 -21.80
N LYS A 193 -9.94 -17.24 -22.44
CA LYS A 193 -10.52 -16.66 -23.64
C LYS A 193 -11.26 -15.38 -23.23
N LEU A 194 -10.81 -14.25 -23.74
CA LEU A 194 -11.53 -12.98 -23.63
C LEU A 194 -12.83 -13.08 -24.45
N PRO A 195 -13.98 -12.63 -23.94
CA PRO A 195 -15.20 -12.53 -24.72
C PRO A 195 -15.03 -11.48 -25.83
N SER A 196 -15.45 -11.83 -27.04
CA SER A 196 -15.43 -10.94 -28.21
C SER A 196 -16.35 -9.74 -27.98
N ILE A 197 -15.81 -8.54 -28.21
CA ILE A 197 -16.59 -7.30 -28.26
C ILE A 197 -17.39 -7.34 -29.57
N PRO A 198 -18.73 -7.19 -29.55
CA PRO A 198 -19.50 -7.05 -30.76
C PRO A 198 -19.16 -5.70 -31.41
N SER A 199 -18.70 -5.75 -32.66
CA SER A 199 -18.53 -4.58 -33.51
C SER A 199 -19.85 -3.85 -33.65
N ALA A 200 -19.91 -2.61 -33.17
CA ALA A 200 -21.03 -1.72 -33.43
C ALA A 200 -20.84 -1.11 -34.82
N ASP A 201 -21.63 -1.59 -35.77
CA ASP A 201 -21.96 -0.90 -37.00
C ASP A 201 -22.61 0.45 -36.65
N SER A 202 -21.99 1.56 -37.05
CA SER A 202 -22.67 2.85 -37.12
C SER A 202 -22.19 3.58 -38.36
N SER A 203 -22.83 3.20 -39.45
CA SER A 203 -22.96 4.00 -40.65
C SER A 203 -24.22 4.87 -40.54
N THR A 204 -24.07 6.12 -41.02
CA THR A 204 -25.05 6.95 -41.75
C THR A 204 -25.73 8.13 -41.03
N SER A 205 -25.84 9.23 -41.82
CA SER A 205 -26.52 10.53 -41.68
C SER A 205 -25.81 11.59 -40.84
N SER A 206 -25.17 12.64 -41.38
CA SER A 206 -25.58 13.65 -42.39
C SER A 206 -26.64 14.62 -41.86
N GLU A 207 -26.21 15.82 -41.47
CA GLU A 207 -26.89 17.13 -41.52
C GLU A 207 -25.87 18.17 -41.00
N GLU A 208 -25.14 18.87 -41.89
CA GLU A 208 -25.47 20.20 -42.44
C GLU A 208 -25.64 21.30 -41.37
N ILE A 209 -24.55 22.01 -41.06
CA ILE A 209 -24.59 23.44 -40.69
C ILE A 209 -23.39 24.16 -41.33
N SER A 210 -23.74 25.11 -42.19
CA SER A 210 -22.98 26.17 -42.88
C SER A 210 -22.13 27.04 -41.91
N GLU A 211 -20.89 27.41 -42.26
CA GLU A 211 -20.47 28.70 -42.91
C GLU A 211 -20.87 29.94 -42.07
N GLU A 212 -20.04 30.90 -41.64
CA GLU A 212 -18.77 31.51 -42.10
C GLU A 212 -18.05 32.20 -40.91
N ALA A 213 -16.70 32.21 -40.89
CA ALA A 213 -15.86 33.39 -40.61
C ALA A 213 -14.35 33.05 -40.71
N GLU A 214 -13.76 33.57 -41.78
CA GLU A 214 -12.36 33.76 -42.17
C GLU A 214 -11.38 34.17 -41.06
N ALA A 215 -10.05 34.15 -41.17
CA ALA A 215 -9.03 33.52 -42.01
C ALA A 215 -7.70 34.10 -41.52
N LYS A 216 -6.72 33.29 -41.07
CA LYS A 216 -5.28 33.61 -41.13
C LYS A 216 -4.49 32.31 -41.31
N GLY A 217 -3.65 32.30 -42.34
CA GLY A 217 -3.16 31.09 -42.98
C GLY A 217 -1.95 30.40 -42.33
N GLY A 218 -1.79 29.14 -42.74
CA GLY A 218 -0.63 28.28 -42.58
C GLY A 218 -0.84 27.02 -43.43
N PRO A 219 0.15 26.49 -44.16
CA PRO A 219 -0.04 25.36 -45.06
C PRO A 219 -0.33 24.08 -44.28
N LYS A 220 -1.25 23.27 -44.83
CA LYS A 220 -1.72 21.98 -44.31
C LYS A 220 -0.57 21.02 -43.99
N GLU A 221 -0.23 20.87 -42.71
CA GLU A 221 0.41 19.66 -42.18
C GLU A 221 -0.60 18.52 -42.35
N ARG A 222 -0.36 17.65 -43.32
CA ARG A 222 -1.11 16.41 -43.48
C ARG A 222 -0.51 15.46 -42.45
N ASP A 223 -1.27 15.11 -41.43
CA ASP A 223 -0.86 14.22 -40.35
C ASP A 223 -0.08 13.00 -40.89
N LEU A 224 1.25 13.01 -40.73
CA LEU A 224 2.12 11.89 -41.09
C LEU A 224 2.04 10.82 -39.99
N PHE A 225 0.87 10.18 -39.91
CA PHE A 225 0.61 9.14 -38.94
C PHE A 225 1.02 7.77 -39.49
N CYS A 226 1.78 6.99 -38.71
CA CYS A 226 2.07 5.61 -39.09
C CYS A 226 0.89 4.69 -38.79
N PRO A 227 0.23 4.08 -39.80
CA PRO A 227 -0.93 3.23 -39.59
C PRO A 227 -0.62 1.91 -38.86
N TYR A 228 0.67 1.58 -38.70
CA TYR A 228 1.09 0.33 -38.06
C TYR A 228 1.48 0.47 -36.59
N CYS A 229 1.99 1.64 -36.16
CA CYS A 229 2.44 1.85 -34.79
C CYS A 229 1.76 3.02 -34.09
N GLY A 230 0.96 3.79 -34.83
CA GLY A 230 0.17 4.90 -34.32
C GLY A 230 0.97 6.07 -33.75
N LYS A 231 2.16 6.30 -34.28
CA LYS A 231 3.03 7.42 -33.92
C LYS A 231 3.14 8.39 -35.09
N ASP A 232 3.12 9.68 -34.77
CA ASP A 232 3.37 10.77 -35.70
C ASP A 232 4.86 10.82 -36.05
N LEU A 233 5.18 10.79 -37.34
CA LEU A 233 6.54 10.66 -37.84
C LEU A 233 6.74 11.46 -39.12
N ASP A 234 7.74 12.34 -39.14
CA ASP A 234 8.07 13.17 -40.31
C ASP A 234 8.99 12.48 -41.34
N TRP A 235 9.18 11.16 -41.25
CA TRP A 235 10.16 10.41 -42.05
C TRP A 235 9.53 9.36 -42.97
N LYS A 236 10.13 9.14 -44.16
CA LYS A 236 9.67 8.18 -45.19
C LYS A 236 9.54 6.74 -44.68
N PHE A 237 10.29 6.37 -43.64
CA PHE A 237 10.28 5.05 -43.01
C PHE A 237 10.02 5.18 -41.51
N CYS A 238 9.20 4.29 -40.97
CA CYS A 238 8.91 4.21 -39.54
C CYS A 238 10.11 3.64 -38.76
N PRO A 239 10.78 4.39 -37.87
CA PRO A 239 11.96 3.91 -37.13
C PRO A 239 11.61 2.84 -36.10
N TYR A 240 10.33 2.73 -35.71
CA TYR A 240 9.86 1.77 -34.73
C TYR A 240 9.42 0.43 -35.35
N CYS A 241 9.01 0.45 -36.62
CA CYS A 241 8.37 -0.69 -37.26
C CYS A 241 9.04 -1.10 -38.59
N GLY A 242 9.97 -0.29 -39.10
CA GLY A 242 10.77 -0.57 -40.30
C GLY A 242 9.99 -0.57 -41.61
N LYS A 243 8.68 -0.30 -41.59
CA LYS A 243 7.80 -0.32 -42.77
C LYS A 243 7.76 1.05 -43.46
N PRO A 244 7.69 1.09 -44.80
CA PRO A 244 7.53 2.33 -45.55
C PRO A 244 6.13 2.92 -45.31
N LEU A 245 6.04 4.25 -45.19
CA LEU A 245 4.76 4.93 -45.02
C LEU A 245 4.08 5.19 -46.39
N PRO A 246 2.77 4.94 -46.52
CA PRO A 246 2.06 5.06 -47.80
C PRO A 246 1.87 6.51 -48.28
N HIS A 247 2.16 7.50 -47.43
CA HIS A 247 1.93 8.93 -47.74
C HIS A 247 3.18 9.68 -48.24
N ALA A 248 4.32 9.01 -48.38
CA ALA A 248 5.48 9.61 -49.03
C ALA A 248 5.24 9.69 -50.54
N HIS A 249 4.64 10.77 -51.03
CA HIS A 249 4.66 11.10 -52.45
C HIS A 249 6.13 11.25 -52.90
N ASN A 250 6.48 10.55 -53.99
CA ASN A 250 7.77 10.66 -54.64
C ASN A 250 7.90 12.07 -55.25
N ASP A 251 8.77 12.88 -54.67
CA ASP A 251 9.62 13.84 -55.40
C ASP A 251 11.03 13.25 -55.49
#